data_AF-A0A258LKT9-F1
#
_entry.id   AF-A0A258LKT9-F1
#
_cell.length_a   1.000
_cell.length_b   1.000
_cell.length_c   1.000
_cell.angle_alpha   90.00
_cell.angle_beta   90.00
_cell.angle_gamma   90.00
#
_symmetry.space_group_name_H-M   'P 1'
#
loop_
_entity.id
_entity.type
_entity.pdbx_description
1 polymer ?
#
loop_
_entity_poly.entity_id
_entity_poly.type
_entity_poly.pdbx_seq_one_letter_code
_entity_poly.pdbx_strand_id
1 'polypeptide(L)' 'MKRIVDIYRKDQRDQVIWTYIVSLGGDGFHPSLEDFKQEGLRLAVLDKRGPADSLDAHVHLEII' A
#
# COMPACT_ATOMS: atom_id res chain seq x y z
N MET A 1 -7.03 10.24 -7.10
CA MET A 1 -5.54 10.24 -7.07
C MET A 1 -5.02 8.81 -7.11
N LYS A 2 -3.94 8.55 -7.86
CA LYS A 2 -3.27 7.24 -7.92
C LYS A 2 -1.92 7.31 -7.21
N ARG A 3 -1.52 6.23 -6.52
CA ARG A 3 -0.22 6.08 -5.87
C ARG A 3 0.28 4.65 -6.02
N ILE A 4 1.60 4.50 -6.13
CA ILE A 4 2.27 3.20 -6.03
C ILE A 4 2.45 2.89 -4.54
N VAL A 5 2.05 1.70 -4.12
CA VAL A 5 2.18 1.23 -2.74
C VAL A 5 2.93 -0.09 -2.73
N ASP A 6 4.16 -0.06 -2.24
CA ASP A 6 4.99 -1.24 -2.04
C ASP A 6 4.63 -1.91 -0.72
N ILE A 7 4.57 -3.24 -0.74
CA ILE A 7 4.34 -4.10 0.41
C ILE A 7 5.62 -4.87 0.69
N TYR A 8 6.01 -4.92 1.96
CA TYR A 8 7.15 -5.67 2.45
C TYR A 8 6.79 -6.33 3.79
N ARG A 9 7.62 -7.28 4.23
CA ARG A 9 7.46 -7.85 5.57
C ARG A 9 8.17 -6.97 6.59
N LYS A 10 7.60 -6.82 7.78
CA LYS A 10 8.16 -5.95 8.84
C LYS A 10 9.57 -6.35 9.25
N ASP A 11 9.88 -7.64 9.20
CA ASP A 11 11.18 -8.24 9.50
C ASP A 11 12.16 -8.21 8.31
N GLN A 12 11.69 -7.87 7.11
CA GLN A 12 12.47 -7.83 5.85
C GLN A 12 12.09 -6.58 5.03
N ARG A 13 12.35 -5.39 5.59
CA ARG A 13 11.92 -4.11 5.00
C ARG A 13 12.67 -3.74 3.71
N ASP A 14 13.82 -4.34 3.50
CA ASP A 14 14.66 -4.21 2.32
C ASP A 14 14.11 -4.98 1.11
N GLN A 15 13.14 -5.86 1.31
CA GLN A 15 12.54 -6.67 0.25
C GLN A 15 11.06 -6.34 0.03
N VAL A 16 10.78 -5.64 -1.08
CA VAL A 16 9.41 -5.50 -1.60
C VAL A 16 8.92 -6.85 -2.10
N ILE A 17 7.82 -7.34 -1.52
CA ILE A 17 7.21 -8.62 -1.89
C ILE A 17 6.08 -8.43 -2.92
N TRP A 18 5.51 -7.23 -2.99
CA TRP A 18 4.48 -6.88 -3.97
C TRP A 18 4.31 -5.36 -4.09
N THR A 19 3.81 -4.91 -5.25
CA THR A 19 3.52 -3.50 -5.51
C THR A 19 2.09 -3.35 -6.03
N TYR A 20 1.32 -2.45 -5.44
CA TYR A 20 -0.04 -2.09 -5.87
C TYR A 20 -0.09 -0.70 -6.48
N ILE A 21 -0.94 -0.50 -7.48
CA ILE A 21 -1.40 0.83 -7.89
C ILE A 21 -2.74 1.08 -7.19
N VAL A 22 -2.72 1.90 -6.16
CA VAL A 22 -3.91 2.23 -5.37
C VAL A 22 -4.54 3.53 -5.87
N SER A 23 -5.86 3.51 -6.06
CA SER A 23 -6.64 4.67 -6.53
C SER A 23 -7.65 5.08 -5.47
N LEU A 24 -7.50 6.29 -4.89
CA LEU A 24 -8.38 6.85 -3.86
C LEU A 24 -8.77 8.30 -4.19
N GLY A 25 -9.84 8.83 -3.60
CA GLY A 25 -10.26 10.24 -3.76
C GLY A 25 -10.88 10.56 -5.12
N GLY A 26 -11.81 9.70 -5.57
CA GLY A 26 -12.63 9.93 -6.78
C GLY A 26 -13.89 10.78 -6.54
N ASP A 27 -14.15 11.13 -5.29
CA ASP A 27 -15.36 11.74 -4.74
C ASP A 27 -15.12 13.17 -4.22
N GLY A 28 -13.99 13.77 -4.57
CA GLY A 28 -13.58 15.09 -4.04
C GLY A 28 -12.89 15.02 -2.68
N PHE A 29 -12.75 13.83 -2.08
CA PHE A 29 -11.89 13.63 -0.92
C PHE A 29 -10.41 13.67 -1.32
N HIS A 30 -9.58 14.25 -0.45
CA HIS A 30 -8.13 14.31 -0.61
C HIS A 30 -7.46 13.30 0.35
N PRO A 31 -7.31 12.02 -0.05
CA PRO A 31 -6.69 11.00 0.77
C PRO A 31 -5.25 11.34 1.15
N SER A 32 -4.93 11.09 2.40
CA SER A 32 -3.58 11.15 2.96
C SER A 32 -2.74 9.95 2.52
N LEU A 33 -1.42 10.02 2.77
CA LEU A 33 -0.53 8.88 2.51
C LEU A 33 -0.90 7.65 3.37
N GLU A 34 -1.41 7.86 4.58
CA GLU A 34 -1.84 6.77 5.45
C GLU A 34 -3.05 6.03 4.84
N ASP A 35 -3.98 6.75 4.20
CA ASP A 35 -5.14 6.12 3.53
C ASP A 35 -4.68 5.18 2.40
N PHE A 36 -3.70 5.59 1.61
CA PHE A 36 -3.09 4.74 0.57
C PHE A 36 -2.36 3.54 1.17
N LYS A 37 -1.67 3.73 2.29
CA LYS A 37 -0.96 2.67 3.00
C LYS A 37 -1.93 1.60 3.52
N GLN A 38 -2.99 2.03 4.19
CA GLN A 38 -4.05 1.16 4.72
C GLN A 38 -4.72 0.36 3.59
N GLU A 39 -5.04 1.02 2.48
CA GLU A 39 -5.65 0.33 1.33
C GLU A 39 -4.69 -0.67 0.68
N GLY A 40 -3.41 -0.34 0.53
CA GLY A 40 -2.40 -1.28 0.03
C GLY A 40 -2.25 -2.52 0.94
N LEU A 41 -2.23 -2.33 2.26
CA LEU A 41 -2.20 -3.44 3.22
C LEU A 41 -3.48 -4.28 3.18
N ARG A 42 -4.65 -3.65 3.04
CA ARG A 42 -5.93 -4.35 2.90
C ARG A 42 -5.93 -5.26 1.67
N LEU A 43 -5.45 -4.75 0.52
CA LEU A 43 -5.30 -5.53 -0.71
C LEU A 43 -4.32 -6.69 -0.53
N ALA A 44 -3.17 -6.46 0.11
CA ALA A 44 -2.18 -7.49 0.38
C ALA A 44 -2.73 -8.66 1.20
N VAL A 45 -3.56 -8.37 2.21
CA VAL A 45 -4.23 -9.40 3.03
C VAL A 45 -5.26 -10.18 2.22
N LEU A 46 -6.07 -9.50 1.39
CA LEU A 46 -7.05 -10.14 0.51
C LEU A 46 -6.39 -11.09 -0.50
N ASP A 47 -5.26 -10.67 -1.06
CA ASP A 47 -4.46 -11.46 -2.01
C ASP A 47 -3.58 -12.51 -1.32
N LYS A 48 -3.70 -12.68 0.00
CA LYS A 48 -2.95 -13.67 0.80
C LYS A 48 -1.43 -13.49 0.71
N ARG A 49 -0.93 -12.26 0.62
CA ARG A 49 0.52 -11.93 0.59
C ARG A 49 1.21 -12.14 1.94
N GLY A 50 0.44 -12.16 3.03
CA GLY A 50 0.91 -12.39 4.39
C GLY A 50 -0.15 -11.97 5.40
N PRO A 51 0.00 -12.35 6.68
CA PRO A 51 -0.88 -11.88 7.75
C PRO A 51 -0.65 -10.38 8.02
N ALA A 52 -1.74 -9.66 8.32
CA ALA A 52 -1.75 -8.19 8.41
C ALA A 52 -0.74 -7.62 9.42
N ASP A 53 -0.48 -8.36 10.50
CA ASP A 53 0.48 -8.01 11.54
C ASP A 53 1.94 -8.14 11.10
N SER A 54 2.22 -8.96 10.09
CA SER A 54 3.56 -9.18 9.53
C SER A 54 3.93 -8.22 8.38
N LEU A 55 2.94 -7.56 7.79
CA LEU A 55 3.11 -6.72 6.61
C LEU A 55 3.20 -5.24 6.96
N ASP A 56 3.98 -4.51 6.18
CA ASP A 56 4.04 -3.06 6.21
C ASP A 56 4.15 -2.53 4.78
N ALA A 57 3.92 -1.23 4.61
CA ALA A 57 3.76 -0.63 3.29
C ALA A 57 4.40 0.76 3.18
N HIS A 58 4.90 1.05 1.98
CA HIS A 58 5.50 2.32 1.61
C HIS A 58 4.76 2.92 0.41
N VAL A 59 4.40 4.21 0.53
CA VAL A 59 3.69 4.94 -0.52
C VAL A 59 4.69 5.82 -1.25
N HIS A 60 4.84 5.61 -2.55
CA HIS A 60 5.66 6.48 -3.39
C HIS A 60 4.92 7.78 -3.67
N LEU A 61 5.60 8.91 -3.48
CA LEU A 61 5.04 10.24 -3.76
C LEU A 61 4.97 10.54 -5.25
N GLU A 62 5.83 9.89 -6.03
CA GLU A 62 5.88 10.01 -7.48
C GLU A 62 4.71 9.23 -8.10
N ILE A 63 3.97 9.89 -9.01
CA ILE A 63 2.86 9.28 -9.76
C ILE A 63 3.37 9.05 -11.18
N ILE A 64 3.05 7.88 -11.76
CA ILE A 64 3.15 7.61 -13.20
C ILE A 64 2.10 8.45 -13.96
#